data_AF-A0A2A4B4U7-F1
#
_entry.id   AF-A0A2A4B4U7-F1
#
_cell.length_a   1.000
_cell.length_b   1.000
_cell.length_c   1.000
_cell.angle_alpha   90.00
_cell.angle_beta   90.00
_cell.angle_gamma   90.00
#
_symmetry.space_group_name_H-M   'P 1'
#
loop_
_entity.id
_entity.type
_entity.pdbx_description
1 polymer ?
#
loop_
_entity_poly.entity_id
_entity_poly.type
_entity_poly.pdbx_seq_one_letter_code
_entity_poly.pdbx_strand_id
1 'polypeptide(L)'
;MARLFTAAQADENRRFLTELARTGNVRLAARTVGKAYSTMQHRRAQHPVFATKWDAAIVAAQARLARKGASGPEARQPGARAKRAAPELRTAGGEPVILPLRNGKLQLRAAQPGKLTRAAEQAFLMALAATCNVTLSAAAAGAAEAAFYRRRRRDPGFAREWEDALKMGYERLEAALIEGFNPWSHEHDGWRDNEPLPIPAMTTYQAMALLYHHDKRIRDPNPLAIKYDSLGRPKRDTRPAEVRAAQYVEDRARQADAILRAHVEWKLGIAVDKLQGRPEGAGPPIAPLDLVAEWEKAGKR
;
A
#
# COMPACT_ATOMS: atom_id res chain seq x y z
N MET A 1 -55.87 14.34 24.35
CA MET A 1 -54.56 14.82 23.86
C MET A 1 -53.46 14.18 24.71
N ALA A 2 -52.27 13.92 24.14
CA ALA A 2 -51.14 13.42 24.93
C ALA A 2 -50.54 14.54 25.80
N ARG A 3 -50.13 14.22 27.04
CA ARG A 3 -49.53 15.20 27.97
C ARG A 3 -48.22 15.76 27.39
N LEU A 4 -47.96 17.05 27.61
CA LEU A 4 -46.67 17.64 27.22
C LEU A 4 -45.52 17.02 28.03
N PHE A 5 -44.34 16.90 27.42
CA PHE A 5 -43.14 16.47 28.14
C PHE A 5 -42.77 17.46 29.24
N THR A 6 -42.32 16.95 30.39
CA THR A 6 -41.64 17.80 31.38
C THR A 6 -40.31 18.32 30.83
N ALA A 7 -39.77 19.41 31.37
CA ALA A 7 -38.51 19.99 30.91
C ALA A 7 -37.35 18.97 30.88
N ALA A 8 -37.26 18.11 31.91
CA ALA A 8 -36.29 17.02 31.96
C ALA A 8 -36.50 15.98 30.84
N GLN A 9 -37.75 15.56 30.58
CA GLN A 9 -38.07 14.64 29.48
C GLN A 9 -37.76 15.25 28.11
N ALA A 10 -38.02 16.55 27.94
CA ALA A 10 -37.67 17.28 26.71
C ALA A 10 -36.15 17.35 26.49
N ASP A 11 -35.36 17.51 27.56
CA ASP A 11 -33.90 17.50 27.50
C ASP A 11 -33.33 16.11 27.18
N GLU A 12 -33.82 15.06 27.86
CA GLU A 12 -33.51 13.65 27.55
C GLU A 12 -33.81 13.33 26.08
N ASN A 13 -34.99 13.73 25.58
CA ASN A 13 -35.40 13.52 24.20
C ASN A 13 -34.48 14.27 23.23
N ARG A 14 -34.01 15.49 23.57
CA ARG A 14 -33.07 16.25 22.73
C ARG A 14 -31.73 15.53 22.62
N ARG A 15 -31.14 15.11 23.75
CA ARG A 15 -29.88 14.33 23.79
C ARG A 15 -30.01 13.03 22.98
N PHE A 16 -31.13 12.33 23.13
CA PHE A 16 -31.41 11.10 22.39
C PHE A 16 -31.48 11.32 20.88
N LEU A 17 -32.15 12.38 20.43
CA LEU A 17 -32.24 12.72 19.00
C LEU A 17 -30.88 13.10 18.42
N THR A 18 -30.03 13.82 19.15
CA THR A 18 -28.64 14.10 18.75
C THR A 18 -27.83 12.82 18.61
N GLU A 19 -27.91 11.91 19.58
CA GLU A 19 -27.21 10.61 19.52
C GLU A 19 -27.74 9.68 18.41
N LEU A 20 -29.04 9.73 18.14
CA LEU A 20 -29.66 9.01 17.03
C LEU A 20 -29.18 9.57 15.69
N ALA A 21 -29.11 10.89 15.51
CA ALA A 21 -28.54 11.53 14.33
C ALA A 21 -27.03 11.27 14.16
N ARG A 22 -26.29 11.10 15.26
CA ARG A 22 -24.86 10.75 15.23
C ARG A 22 -24.62 9.28 14.81
N THR A 23 -25.49 8.34 15.21
CA THR A 23 -25.21 6.89 15.17
C THR A 23 -26.14 6.05 14.30
N GLY A 24 -27.37 6.51 14.00
CA GLY A 24 -28.42 5.71 13.35
C GLY A 24 -28.95 4.53 14.20
N ASN A 25 -28.46 4.37 15.43
CA ASN A 25 -28.64 3.17 16.25
C ASN A 25 -29.45 3.49 17.52
N VAL A 26 -30.76 3.30 17.44
CA VAL A 26 -31.71 3.61 18.53
C VAL A 26 -31.32 2.96 19.87
N ARG A 27 -30.86 1.70 19.86
CA ARG A 27 -30.49 1.01 21.12
C ARG A 27 -29.21 1.58 21.74
N LEU A 28 -28.28 2.06 20.91
CA LEU A 28 -27.09 2.78 21.37
C LEU A 28 -27.47 4.17 21.91
N ALA A 29 -28.25 4.95 21.14
CA ALA A 29 -28.70 6.29 21.53
C ALA A 29 -29.57 6.32 22.80
N ALA A 30 -30.40 5.30 23.02
CA ALA A 30 -31.14 5.17 24.28
C ALA A 30 -30.19 4.87 25.46
N ARG A 31 -29.20 3.98 25.25
CA ARG A 31 -28.20 3.62 26.26
C ARG A 31 -27.27 4.79 26.62
N THR A 32 -26.81 5.59 25.67
CA THR A 32 -25.96 6.77 25.94
C THR A 32 -26.70 7.89 26.69
N VAL A 33 -28.04 7.90 26.64
CA VAL A 33 -28.92 8.78 27.44
C VAL A 33 -29.42 8.10 28.73
N GLY A 34 -28.98 6.87 29.02
CA GLY A 34 -29.32 6.15 30.24
C GLY A 34 -30.79 5.70 30.33
N LYS A 35 -31.48 5.50 29.19
CA LYS A 35 -32.89 5.09 29.14
C LYS A 35 -33.10 3.77 28.41
N ALA A 36 -34.16 3.05 28.77
CA ALA A 36 -34.56 1.84 28.08
C ALA A 36 -35.10 2.16 26.66
N TYR A 37 -34.87 1.23 25.73
CA TYR A 37 -35.42 1.29 24.37
C TYR A 37 -36.95 1.40 24.37
N SER A 38 -37.62 0.70 25.28
CA SER A 38 -39.07 0.72 25.50
C SER A 38 -39.59 2.12 25.89
N THR A 39 -38.86 2.86 26.75
CA THR A 39 -39.22 4.23 27.12
C THR A 39 -39.24 5.16 25.90
N MET A 40 -38.23 5.05 25.04
CA MET A 40 -38.13 5.87 23.83
C MET A 40 -39.18 5.45 22.78
N GLN A 41 -39.45 4.15 22.62
CA GLN A 41 -40.58 3.62 21.85
C GLN A 41 -41.93 4.19 22.30
N HIS A 42 -42.22 4.14 23.61
CA HIS A 42 -43.48 4.63 24.15
C HIS A 42 -43.65 6.15 23.95
N ARG A 43 -42.57 6.94 24.15
CA ARG A 43 -42.57 8.37 23.82
C ARG A 43 -42.80 8.63 22.34
N ARG A 44 -42.28 7.79 21.43
CA ARG A 44 -42.56 7.89 19.99
C ARG A 44 -44.04 7.63 19.66
N ALA A 45 -44.66 6.63 20.30
CA ALA A 45 -46.07 6.30 20.09
C ALA A 45 -47.02 7.39 20.61
N GLN A 46 -46.71 8.01 21.75
CA GLN A 46 -47.58 9.00 22.40
C GLN A 46 -47.45 10.44 21.82
N HIS A 47 -46.32 10.79 21.19
CA HIS A 47 -46.03 12.19 20.84
C HIS A 47 -45.61 12.35 19.36
N PRO A 48 -46.52 12.71 18.45
CA PRO A 48 -46.25 12.84 17.00
C PRO A 48 -45.05 13.74 16.67
N VAL A 49 -44.92 14.90 17.32
CA VAL A 49 -43.79 15.84 17.11
C VAL A 49 -42.43 15.19 17.43
N PHE A 50 -42.37 14.26 18.39
CA PHE A 50 -41.17 13.51 18.70
C PHE A 50 -40.91 12.40 17.67
N ALA A 51 -41.96 11.76 17.14
CA ALA A 51 -41.84 10.82 16.03
C ALA A 51 -41.30 11.49 14.76
N THR A 52 -41.81 12.67 14.36
CA THR A 52 -41.29 13.42 13.21
C THR A 52 -39.82 13.78 13.38
N LYS A 53 -39.43 14.27 14.56
CA LYS A 53 -38.02 14.60 14.87
C LYS A 53 -37.12 13.36 14.92
N TRP A 54 -37.64 12.21 15.35
CA TRP A 54 -36.94 10.93 15.33
C TRP A 54 -36.65 10.46 13.91
N ASP A 55 -37.65 10.52 13.02
CA ASP A 55 -37.45 10.07 11.63
C ASP A 55 -36.55 11.03 10.85
N ALA A 56 -36.65 12.34 11.11
CA ALA A 56 -35.65 13.31 10.64
C ALA A 56 -34.23 13.00 11.16
N ALA A 57 -34.07 12.61 12.43
CA ALA A 57 -32.79 12.20 12.99
C ALA A 57 -32.25 10.90 12.34
N ILE A 58 -33.11 9.94 11.98
CA ILE A 58 -32.70 8.77 11.19
C ILE A 58 -32.21 9.19 9.80
N VAL A 59 -32.95 10.06 9.09
CA VAL A 59 -32.54 10.57 7.76
C VAL A 59 -31.20 11.30 7.84
N ALA A 60 -31.01 12.18 8.83
CA ALA A 60 -29.74 12.84 9.09
C ALA A 60 -28.59 11.84 9.37
N ALA A 61 -28.86 10.77 10.12
CA ALA A 61 -27.89 9.70 10.34
C ALA A 61 -27.54 8.95 9.05
N GLN A 62 -28.52 8.63 8.18
CA GLN A 62 -28.25 7.98 6.90
C GLN A 62 -27.38 8.86 6.01
N ALA A 63 -27.76 10.13 5.81
CA ALA A 63 -27.00 11.09 5.03
C ALA A 63 -25.58 11.31 5.60
N ARG A 64 -25.43 11.33 6.93
CA ARG A 64 -24.12 11.48 7.59
C ARG A 64 -23.22 10.26 7.37
N LEU A 65 -23.76 9.04 7.52
CA LEU A 65 -23.02 7.78 7.44
C LEU A 65 -22.74 7.33 5.99
N ALA A 66 -23.53 7.79 5.01
CA ALA A 66 -23.35 7.49 3.60
C ALA A 66 -22.25 8.32 2.91
N ARG A 67 -21.73 9.38 3.55
CA ARG A 67 -20.66 10.20 2.97
C ARG A 67 -19.36 9.38 2.83
N LYS A 68 -18.85 9.32 1.60
CA LYS A 68 -17.60 8.62 1.25
C LYS A 68 -16.45 9.14 2.13
N GLY A 69 -15.77 8.25 2.85
CA GLY A 69 -14.71 8.62 3.80
C GLY A 69 -15.19 8.91 5.24
N ALA A 70 -16.49 8.78 5.56
CA ALA A 70 -16.96 8.84 6.93
C ALA A 70 -16.44 7.65 7.75
N SER A 71 -15.36 7.85 8.50
CA SER A 71 -15.05 7.02 9.66
C SER A 71 -16.15 7.17 10.72
N GLY A 72 -16.30 6.14 11.57
CA GLY A 72 -17.00 6.35 12.82
C GLY A 72 -16.31 7.45 13.62
N PRO A 73 -17.06 8.31 14.34
CA PRO A 73 -16.45 9.37 15.15
C PRO A 73 -15.53 8.71 16.18
N GLU A 74 -14.24 9.01 16.13
CA GLU A 74 -13.21 8.34 16.91
C GLU A 74 -13.62 8.28 18.39
N ALA A 75 -13.53 7.09 18.97
CA ALA A 75 -13.72 6.92 20.40
C ALA A 75 -12.54 7.62 21.10
N ARG A 76 -12.74 8.86 21.55
CA ARG A 76 -11.70 9.71 22.12
C ARG A 76 -11.11 9.06 23.39
N GLN A 77 -10.04 8.29 23.20
CA GLN A 77 -9.25 7.73 24.28
C GLN A 77 -8.64 8.90 25.09
N PRO A 78 -8.86 8.98 26.41
CA PRO A 78 -8.21 10.00 27.23
C PRO A 78 -6.75 9.60 27.49
N GLY A 79 -5.80 10.39 26.98
CA GLY A 79 -4.43 10.45 27.49
C GLY A 79 -3.28 10.05 26.54
N ALA A 80 -3.52 9.28 25.48
CA ALA A 80 -2.45 8.80 24.61
C ALA A 80 -2.08 9.83 23.52
N ARG A 81 -0.82 10.31 23.50
CA ARG A 81 -0.23 10.98 22.33
C ARG A 81 -0.10 9.95 21.20
N ALA A 82 -0.90 10.09 20.15
CA ALA A 82 -0.88 9.20 19.00
C ALA A 82 0.44 9.33 18.21
N LYS A 83 1.43 8.48 18.53
CA LYS A 83 2.38 8.00 17.51
C LYS A 83 1.54 7.38 16.39
N ARG A 84 1.91 7.61 15.12
CA ARG A 84 1.30 6.91 13.98
C ARG A 84 1.68 5.42 14.04
N ALA A 85 0.92 4.63 14.79
CA ALA A 85 0.97 3.18 14.70
C ALA A 85 0.64 2.74 13.27
N ALA A 86 1.22 1.62 12.84
CA ALA A 86 0.78 0.98 11.60
C ALA A 86 -0.73 0.69 11.69
N PRO A 87 -1.51 0.87 10.62
CA PRO A 87 -2.96 0.69 10.68
C PRO A 87 -3.28 -0.76 11.05
N GLU A 88 -4.02 -0.95 12.14
CA GLU A 88 -4.31 -2.30 12.65
C GLU A 88 -5.04 -3.12 11.58
N LEU A 89 -4.38 -4.18 11.11
CA LEU A 89 -4.90 -5.06 10.05
C LEU A 89 -6.10 -5.89 10.54
N ARG A 90 -6.24 -6.03 11.87
CA ARG A 90 -7.38 -6.63 12.55
C ARG A 90 -8.01 -5.65 13.51
N THR A 91 -9.32 -5.72 13.67
CA THR A 91 -10.03 -4.98 14.71
C THR A 91 -9.62 -5.47 16.11
N ALA A 92 -9.18 -4.56 16.98
CA ALA A 92 -9.05 -4.82 18.42
C ALA A 92 -10.43 -5.06 19.07
N GLY A 93 -11.49 -4.49 18.51
CA GLY A 93 -12.86 -4.57 19.01
C GLY A 93 -13.28 -3.31 19.79
N GLY A 94 -14.58 -3.04 19.84
CA GLY A 94 -15.11 -1.80 20.44
C GLY A 94 -15.08 -0.57 19.51
N GLU A 95 -14.18 -0.55 18.51
CA GLU A 95 -14.03 0.54 17.53
C GLU A 95 -15.36 0.92 16.83
N PRO A 96 -15.57 2.19 16.46
CA PRO A 96 -16.82 2.65 15.86
C PRO A 96 -16.90 2.33 14.36
N VAL A 97 -17.49 1.19 13.99
CA VAL A 97 -17.66 0.73 12.61
C VAL A 97 -19.07 1.04 12.08
N ILE A 98 -19.15 1.50 10.83
CA ILE A 98 -20.42 1.66 10.10
C ILE A 98 -20.78 0.32 9.43
N LEU A 99 -21.98 -0.20 9.73
CA LEU A 99 -22.49 -1.45 9.15
C LEU A 99 -23.84 -1.22 8.44
N PRO A 100 -24.02 -1.73 7.20
CA PRO A 100 -25.33 -1.82 6.58
C PRO A 100 -26.16 -2.93 7.25
N LEU A 101 -27.46 -2.68 7.42
CA LEU A 101 -28.43 -3.69 7.85
C LEU A 101 -29.11 -4.31 6.61
N ARG A 102 -29.75 -5.47 6.81
CA ARG A 102 -30.55 -6.18 5.77
C ARG A 102 -31.66 -5.33 5.13
N ASN A 103 -32.06 -4.22 5.77
CA ASN A 103 -33.04 -3.26 5.26
C ASN A 103 -32.39 -2.01 4.62
N GLY A 104 -31.13 -2.10 4.18
CA GLY A 104 -30.37 -1.03 3.52
C GLY A 104 -29.88 0.10 4.43
N LYS A 105 -30.36 0.19 5.68
CA LYS A 105 -30.01 1.30 6.59
C LYS A 105 -28.63 1.12 7.21
N LEU A 106 -27.83 2.17 7.20
CA LEU A 106 -26.52 2.25 7.85
C LEU A 106 -26.67 2.51 9.35
N GLN A 107 -25.85 1.85 10.17
CA GLN A 107 -25.74 2.09 11.61
C GLN A 107 -24.30 2.06 12.09
N LEU A 108 -23.98 2.93 13.05
CA LEU A 108 -22.76 2.84 13.83
C LEU A 108 -22.90 1.75 14.91
N ARG A 109 -21.90 0.87 15.01
CA ARG A 109 -21.81 -0.21 15.98
C ARG A 109 -20.35 -0.39 16.44
N ALA A 110 -20.17 -1.00 17.61
CA ALA A 110 -18.86 -1.45 18.05
C ALA A 110 -18.36 -2.62 17.18
N ALA A 111 -17.10 -2.55 16.76
CA ALA A 111 -16.42 -3.64 16.09
C ALA A 111 -16.41 -4.90 16.96
N GLN A 112 -16.52 -6.06 16.30
CA GLN A 112 -16.14 -7.34 16.90
C GLN A 112 -14.63 -7.52 16.74
N PRO A 113 -13.91 -8.12 17.69
CA PRO A 113 -12.48 -8.36 17.57
C PRO A 113 -12.11 -9.33 16.44
N GLY A 114 -10.87 -9.22 15.96
CA GLY A 114 -10.21 -10.16 15.04
C GLY A 114 -10.72 -10.16 13.60
N LYS A 115 -11.61 -9.24 13.21
CA LYS A 115 -12.10 -9.11 11.83
C LYS A 115 -11.05 -8.40 10.98
N LEU A 116 -11.06 -8.65 9.67
CA LEU A 116 -10.26 -7.87 8.72
C LEU A 116 -10.72 -6.41 8.78
N THR A 117 -9.77 -5.48 8.83
CA THR A 117 -10.05 -4.06 8.61
C THR A 117 -9.93 -3.72 7.12
N ARG A 118 -10.45 -2.56 6.73
CA ARG A 118 -10.23 -2.01 5.38
C ARG A 118 -8.74 -1.88 5.03
N ALA A 119 -7.87 -1.67 6.03
CA ALA A 119 -6.43 -1.62 5.83
C ALA A 119 -5.86 -2.99 5.41
N ALA A 120 -6.31 -4.10 6.02
CA ALA A 120 -5.92 -5.44 5.58
C ALA A 120 -6.46 -5.80 4.19
N GLU A 121 -7.68 -5.39 3.87
CA GLU A 121 -8.24 -5.56 2.53
C GLU A 121 -7.42 -4.80 1.47
N GLN A 122 -7.01 -3.56 1.78
CA GLN A 122 -6.16 -2.78 0.88
C GLN A 122 -4.74 -3.35 0.76
N ALA A 123 -4.13 -3.77 1.87
CA ALA A 123 -2.79 -4.39 1.88
C ALA A 123 -2.78 -5.70 1.08
N PHE A 124 -3.82 -6.52 1.22
CA PHE A 124 -4.00 -7.75 0.44
C PHE A 124 -4.09 -7.45 -1.07
N LEU A 125 -4.96 -6.51 -1.46
CA LEU A 125 -5.14 -6.17 -2.88
C LEU A 125 -3.88 -5.53 -3.50
N MET A 126 -3.15 -4.71 -2.75
CA MET A 126 -1.87 -4.14 -3.19
C MET A 126 -0.81 -5.21 -3.40
N ALA A 127 -0.69 -6.18 -2.49
CA ALA A 127 0.24 -7.30 -2.64
C ALA A 127 -0.18 -8.24 -3.78
N LEU A 128 -1.48 -8.44 -4.00
CA LEU A 128 -2.00 -9.27 -5.08
C LEU A 128 -1.72 -8.65 -6.45
N ALA A 129 -1.96 -7.35 -6.59
CA ALA A 129 -1.59 -6.58 -7.78
C ALA A 129 -0.07 -6.49 -8.01
N ALA A 130 0.76 -6.75 -7.00
CA ALA A 130 2.22 -6.75 -7.12
C ALA A 130 2.83 -8.13 -7.43
N THR A 131 2.15 -9.22 -7.06
CA THR A 131 2.74 -10.58 -7.07
C THR A 131 1.91 -11.66 -7.77
N CYS A 132 0.64 -11.38 -8.08
CA CYS A 132 -0.38 -12.36 -8.48
C CYS A 132 -0.58 -13.54 -7.49
N ASN A 133 0.07 -13.52 -6.32
CA ASN A 133 0.17 -14.67 -5.41
C ASN A 133 -0.71 -14.46 -4.16
N VAL A 134 -1.78 -15.25 -4.04
CA VAL A 134 -2.77 -15.15 -2.96
C VAL A 134 -2.16 -15.45 -1.58
N THR A 135 -1.26 -16.42 -1.47
CA THR A 135 -0.58 -16.80 -0.22
C THR A 135 0.31 -15.69 0.32
N LEU A 136 1.18 -15.14 -0.54
CA LEU A 136 2.06 -14.01 -0.18
C LEU A 136 1.22 -12.77 0.16
N SER A 137 0.14 -12.52 -0.58
CA SER A 137 -0.76 -11.39 -0.33
C SER A 137 -1.51 -11.50 0.99
N ALA A 138 -1.92 -12.71 1.37
CA ALA A 138 -2.57 -12.99 2.64
C ALA A 138 -1.60 -12.84 3.83
N ALA A 139 -0.35 -13.31 3.66
CA ALA A 139 0.72 -13.11 4.63
C ALA A 139 1.05 -11.61 4.84
N ALA A 140 1.21 -10.85 3.75
CA ALA A 140 1.44 -9.40 3.80
C ALA A 140 0.30 -8.63 4.50
N ALA A 141 -0.93 -9.12 4.41
CA ALA A 141 -2.11 -8.57 5.10
C ALA A 141 -2.39 -9.18 6.48
N GLY A 142 -1.48 -10.00 7.02
CA GLY A 142 -1.57 -10.55 8.38
C GLY A 142 -2.77 -11.48 8.62
N ALA A 143 -3.19 -12.26 7.61
CA ALA A 143 -4.30 -13.19 7.76
C ALA A 143 -4.21 -14.43 6.86
N ALA A 144 -4.86 -15.52 7.26
CA ALA A 144 -4.98 -16.71 6.41
C ALA A 144 -5.87 -16.43 5.19
N GLU A 145 -5.49 -16.94 4.02
CA GLU A 145 -6.18 -16.77 2.72
C GLU A 145 -7.69 -17.05 2.80
N ALA A 146 -8.09 -18.07 3.56
CA ALA A 146 -9.48 -18.43 3.78
C ALA A 146 -10.33 -17.27 4.34
N ALA A 147 -9.74 -16.27 5.01
CA ALA A 147 -10.42 -15.03 5.40
C ALA A 147 -10.74 -14.15 4.18
N PHE A 148 -9.80 -13.96 3.26
CA PHE A 148 -9.98 -13.17 2.04
C PHE A 148 -10.92 -13.88 1.05
N TYR A 149 -10.84 -15.20 0.87
CA TYR A 149 -11.84 -15.95 0.10
C TYR A 149 -13.25 -15.86 0.70
N ARG A 150 -13.39 -15.85 2.04
CA ARG A 150 -14.69 -15.58 2.71
C ARG A 150 -15.14 -14.12 2.56
N ARG A 151 -14.24 -13.18 2.31
CA ARG A 151 -14.56 -11.77 2.01
C ARG A 151 -15.06 -11.61 0.57
N ARG A 152 -14.33 -12.15 -0.42
CA ARG A 152 -14.72 -12.20 -1.85
C ARG A 152 -16.11 -12.82 -2.04
N ARG A 153 -16.44 -13.93 -1.35
CA ARG A 153 -17.79 -14.54 -1.40
C ARG A 153 -18.92 -13.73 -0.70
N ARG A 154 -18.62 -12.62 -0.03
CA ARG A 154 -19.60 -11.83 0.76
C ARG A 154 -19.73 -10.38 0.31
N ASP A 155 -18.82 -9.90 -0.52
CA ASP A 155 -18.75 -8.50 -0.94
C ASP A 155 -18.38 -8.44 -2.43
N PRO A 156 -19.36 -8.19 -3.32
CA PRO A 156 -19.12 -8.07 -4.75
C PRO A 156 -18.16 -6.93 -5.14
N GLY A 157 -18.03 -5.90 -4.30
CA GLY A 157 -17.05 -4.83 -4.50
C GLY A 157 -15.63 -5.35 -4.28
N PHE A 158 -15.36 -5.97 -3.13
CA PHE A 158 -14.08 -6.62 -2.88
C PHE A 158 -13.79 -7.78 -3.86
N ALA A 159 -14.82 -8.47 -4.35
CA ALA A 159 -14.68 -9.48 -5.40
C ALA A 159 -14.21 -8.87 -6.73
N ARG A 160 -14.79 -7.74 -7.16
CA ARG A 160 -14.34 -7.03 -8.36
C ARG A 160 -12.89 -6.55 -8.21
N GLU A 161 -12.58 -5.84 -7.13
CA GLU A 161 -11.24 -5.29 -6.88
C GLU A 161 -10.18 -6.42 -6.83
N TRP A 162 -10.57 -7.64 -6.45
CA TRP A 162 -9.72 -8.84 -6.55
C TRP A 162 -9.39 -9.21 -8.00
N GLU A 163 -10.38 -9.26 -8.91
CA GLU A 163 -10.10 -9.60 -10.31
C GLU A 163 -9.29 -8.48 -10.99
N ASP A 164 -9.64 -7.21 -10.71
CA ASP A 164 -8.89 -6.03 -11.18
C ASP A 164 -7.42 -6.09 -10.68
N ALA A 165 -7.19 -6.50 -9.42
CA ALA A 165 -5.84 -6.73 -8.87
C ALA A 165 -5.13 -7.95 -9.47
N LEU A 166 -5.81 -9.08 -9.71
CA LEU A 166 -5.22 -10.24 -10.38
C LEU A 166 -4.78 -9.89 -11.80
N LYS A 167 -5.57 -9.08 -12.53
CA LYS A 167 -5.20 -8.61 -13.87
C LYS A 167 -3.92 -7.78 -13.83
N MET A 168 -3.81 -6.80 -12.93
CA MET A 168 -2.59 -6.00 -12.76
C MET A 168 -1.37 -6.85 -12.35
N GLY A 169 -1.58 -7.88 -11.51
CA GLY A 169 -0.54 -8.83 -11.12
C GLY A 169 -0.08 -9.73 -12.27
N TYR A 170 -1.01 -10.14 -13.14
CA TYR A 170 -0.71 -10.92 -14.35
C TYR A 170 0.03 -10.08 -15.39
N GLU A 171 -0.44 -8.88 -15.72
CA GLU A 171 0.22 -7.96 -16.66
C GLU A 171 1.67 -7.65 -16.26
N ARG A 172 1.95 -7.56 -14.94
CA ARG A 172 3.30 -7.42 -14.39
C ARG A 172 4.15 -8.67 -14.50
N LEU A 173 3.57 -9.84 -14.27
CA LEU A 173 4.25 -11.13 -14.40
C LEU A 173 4.60 -11.42 -15.87
N GLU A 174 3.70 -11.09 -16.79
CA GLU A 174 3.90 -11.16 -18.24
C GLU A 174 5.00 -10.21 -18.70
N ALA A 175 4.99 -8.94 -18.25
CA ALA A 175 6.07 -7.99 -18.54
C ALA A 175 7.44 -8.46 -18.02
N ALA A 176 7.51 -8.97 -16.78
CA ALA A 176 8.74 -9.51 -16.21
C ALA A 176 9.22 -10.79 -16.92
N LEU A 177 8.29 -11.61 -17.43
CA LEU A 177 8.61 -12.79 -18.23
C LEU A 177 9.16 -12.41 -19.61
N ILE A 178 8.62 -11.37 -20.25
CA ILE A 178 9.14 -10.81 -21.50
C ILE A 178 10.53 -10.18 -21.28
N GLU A 179 10.75 -9.49 -20.17
CA GLU A 179 12.08 -8.99 -19.77
C GLU A 179 13.08 -10.15 -19.52
N GLY A 180 12.63 -11.27 -18.99
CA GLY A 180 13.42 -12.50 -18.86
C GLY A 180 13.74 -13.18 -20.21
N PHE A 181 12.79 -13.19 -21.16
CA PHE A 181 12.98 -13.78 -22.50
C PHE A 181 13.78 -12.89 -23.46
N ASN A 182 14.10 -11.66 -23.08
CA ASN A 182 14.96 -10.77 -23.83
C ASN A 182 16.34 -11.44 -24.11
N PRO A 183 16.80 -11.57 -25.36
CA PRO A 183 18.13 -12.12 -25.67
C PRO A 183 19.27 -11.39 -24.93
N TRP A 184 19.10 -10.08 -24.71
CA TRP A 184 20.05 -9.25 -23.96
C TRP A 184 20.17 -9.61 -22.47
N SER A 185 19.19 -10.33 -21.89
CA SER A 185 19.22 -10.77 -20.48
C SER A 185 20.20 -11.93 -20.23
N HIS A 186 20.67 -12.62 -21.29
CA HIS A 186 21.70 -13.66 -21.24
C HIS A 186 22.94 -13.35 -22.10
N GLU A 187 23.06 -12.14 -22.66
CA GLU A 187 24.14 -11.79 -23.61
C GLU A 187 25.56 -11.87 -23.01
N HIS A 188 25.67 -11.93 -21.69
CA HIS A 188 26.93 -12.04 -20.96
C HIS A 188 27.11 -13.41 -20.28
N ASP A 189 26.27 -14.41 -20.61
CA ASP A 189 26.45 -15.80 -20.16
C ASP A 189 27.25 -16.67 -21.15
N GLY A 190 27.43 -16.25 -22.40
CA GLY A 190 28.11 -17.03 -23.47
C GLY A 190 29.60 -17.34 -23.27
N TRP A 191 30.20 -16.94 -22.13
CA TRP A 191 31.52 -17.43 -21.72
C TRP A 191 31.49 -18.84 -21.11
N ARG A 192 30.30 -19.31 -20.70
CA ARG A 192 30.09 -20.61 -20.02
C ARG A 192 30.29 -21.81 -20.96
N ASP A 193 30.03 -21.62 -22.24
CA ASP A 193 29.96 -22.68 -23.26
C ASP A 193 31.22 -22.73 -24.15
N ASN A 194 32.23 -21.91 -23.85
CA ASN A 194 33.52 -21.91 -24.56
C ASN A 194 34.45 -23.01 -24.03
N GLU A 195 35.18 -23.66 -24.94
CA GLU A 195 36.28 -24.57 -24.59
C GLU A 195 37.33 -23.80 -23.74
N PRO A 196 37.72 -24.30 -22.56
CA PRO A 196 38.62 -23.58 -21.66
C PRO A 196 40.00 -23.41 -22.27
N LEU A 197 40.46 -22.16 -22.38
CA LEU A 197 41.79 -21.83 -22.89
C LEU A 197 42.89 -22.52 -22.07
N PRO A 198 43.96 -23.04 -22.70
CA PRO A 198 45.03 -23.73 -22.00
C PRO A 198 45.71 -22.79 -21.00
N ILE A 199 45.87 -23.26 -19.76
CA ILE A 199 46.43 -22.47 -18.66
C ILE A 199 47.89 -22.08 -19.01
N PRO A 200 48.23 -20.77 -19.02
CA PRO A 200 49.59 -20.33 -19.33
C PRO A 200 50.62 -20.91 -18.35
N ALA A 201 51.81 -21.25 -18.87
CA ALA A 201 52.89 -21.80 -18.06
C ALA A 201 53.30 -20.82 -16.94
N MET A 202 53.19 -21.28 -15.69
CA MET A 202 53.46 -20.49 -14.49
C MET A 202 54.10 -21.34 -13.39
N THR A 203 54.80 -20.69 -12.46
CA THR A 203 55.39 -21.37 -11.29
C THR A 203 54.32 -21.81 -10.30
N THR A 204 54.61 -22.84 -9.49
CA THR A 204 53.73 -23.33 -8.43
C THR A 204 53.30 -22.22 -7.46
N TYR A 205 54.18 -21.27 -7.16
CA TYR A 205 53.88 -20.12 -6.32
C TYR A 205 52.84 -19.18 -6.95
N GLN A 206 52.94 -18.90 -8.26
CA GLN A 206 51.94 -18.09 -8.98
C GLN A 206 50.57 -18.79 -9.03
N ALA A 207 50.55 -20.11 -9.26
CA ALA A 207 49.31 -20.89 -9.22
C ALA A 207 48.65 -20.87 -7.82
N MET A 208 49.42 -21.08 -6.74
CA MET A 208 48.92 -21.00 -5.37
C MET A 208 48.42 -19.60 -5.00
N ALA A 209 49.10 -18.54 -5.46
CA ALA A 209 48.66 -17.15 -5.26
C ALA A 209 47.32 -16.88 -5.97
N LEU A 210 47.17 -17.28 -7.23
CA LEU A 210 45.91 -17.13 -7.97
C LEU A 210 44.75 -17.86 -7.28
N LEU A 211 44.97 -19.10 -6.85
CA LEU A 211 43.97 -19.86 -6.09
C LEU A 211 43.57 -19.11 -4.79
N TYR A 212 44.54 -18.64 -4.01
CA TYR A 212 44.26 -17.87 -2.78
C TYR A 212 43.51 -16.55 -3.03
N HIS A 213 43.80 -15.84 -4.12
CA HIS A 213 43.11 -14.61 -4.49
C HIS A 213 41.66 -14.84 -4.94
N HIS A 214 41.37 -15.96 -5.60
CA HIS A 214 40.04 -16.25 -6.14
C HIS A 214 39.16 -17.11 -5.21
N ASP A 215 39.73 -17.91 -4.31
CA ASP A 215 39.02 -18.76 -3.33
C ASP A 215 37.91 -17.98 -2.59
N LYS A 216 38.23 -16.79 -2.07
CA LYS A 216 37.27 -15.93 -1.36
C LYS A 216 36.16 -15.37 -2.27
N ARG A 217 36.42 -15.16 -3.57
CA ARG A 217 35.39 -14.73 -4.54
C ARG A 217 34.50 -15.88 -5.00
N ILE A 218 35.02 -17.12 -5.01
CA ILE A 218 34.27 -18.31 -5.39
C ILE A 218 33.37 -18.75 -4.22
N ARG A 219 33.84 -18.64 -2.97
CA ARG A 219 33.06 -18.93 -1.77
C ARG A 219 32.00 -17.87 -1.45
N ASP A 220 32.28 -16.58 -1.68
CA ASP A 220 31.33 -15.46 -1.54
C ASP A 220 30.99 -14.84 -2.92
N PRO A 221 30.16 -15.49 -3.77
CA PRO A 221 29.99 -15.13 -5.19
C PRO A 221 29.15 -13.86 -5.47
N ASN A 222 28.89 -12.99 -4.49
CA ASN A 222 28.06 -11.80 -4.66
C ASN A 222 28.90 -10.50 -4.76
N PRO A 223 29.16 -9.95 -5.96
CA PRO A 223 29.94 -8.73 -6.14
C PRO A 223 29.20 -7.43 -5.74
N LEU A 224 27.87 -7.47 -5.57
CA LEU A 224 27.03 -6.33 -5.18
C LEU A 224 26.81 -6.22 -3.67
N ALA A 225 27.43 -7.11 -2.87
CA ALA A 225 27.35 -7.08 -1.42
C ALA A 225 28.06 -5.83 -0.84
N ILE A 226 27.27 -4.81 -0.47
CA ILE A 226 27.75 -3.57 0.16
C ILE A 226 28.49 -3.92 1.47
N LYS A 227 29.79 -3.57 1.54
CA LYS A 227 30.64 -3.84 2.70
C LYS A 227 30.68 -2.65 3.66
N TYR A 228 30.32 -2.90 4.91
CA TYR A 228 30.27 -1.93 5.99
C TYR A 228 31.56 -1.94 6.86
N ASP A 229 31.85 -0.83 7.54
CA ASP A 229 32.85 -0.77 8.62
C ASP A 229 32.29 -1.33 9.95
N SER A 230 33.14 -1.44 10.98
CA SER A 230 32.76 -1.90 12.33
C SER A 230 31.80 -0.96 13.07
N LEU A 231 31.46 0.18 12.47
CA LEU A 231 30.53 1.19 12.96
C LEU A 231 29.29 1.31 12.04
N GLY A 232 29.09 0.37 11.12
CA GLY A 232 27.91 0.26 10.28
C GLY A 232 27.87 1.16 9.04
N ARG A 233 29.00 1.70 8.56
CA ARG A 233 29.04 2.64 7.41
C ARG A 233 29.63 2.03 6.14
N PRO A 234 29.05 2.29 4.95
CA PRO A 234 29.53 1.73 3.68
C PRO A 234 30.91 2.30 3.29
N LYS A 235 31.81 1.45 2.79
CA LYS A 235 33.26 1.73 2.87
C LYS A 235 33.90 2.51 1.72
N ARG A 236 33.34 2.56 0.50
CA ARG A 236 33.94 3.29 -0.62
C ARG A 236 32.95 3.62 -1.74
N ASP A 237 32.99 4.87 -2.21
CA ASP A 237 32.28 5.30 -3.42
C ASP A 237 32.72 4.52 -4.67
N THR A 238 31.75 4.22 -5.51
CA THR A 238 31.92 3.62 -6.83
C THR A 238 32.39 4.64 -7.88
N ARG A 239 32.49 5.94 -7.55
CA ARG A 239 32.92 7.12 -8.34
C ARG A 239 33.31 6.94 -9.83
N PRO A 240 34.35 6.21 -10.28
CA PRO A 240 34.62 6.03 -11.71
C PRO A 240 33.67 5.05 -12.42
N ALA A 241 33.21 4.02 -11.70
CA ALA A 241 32.10 3.17 -12.14
C ALA A 241 30.77 3.92 -11.98
N GLU A 242 30.60 4.76 -10.97
CA GLU A 242 29.50 5.76 -10.91
C GLU A 242 29.60 6.81 -12.02
N VAL A 243 30.76 7.09 -12.64
CA VAL A 243 30.87 8.09 -13.73
C VAL A 243 30.59 7.46 -15.09
N ARG A 244 30.97 6.20 -15.33
CA ARG A 244 30.51 5.48 -16.54
C ARG A 244 29.10 4.90 -16.38
N ALA A 245 28.68 4.56 -15.18
CA ALA A 245 27.28 4.39 -14.86
C ALA A 245 26.56 5.74 -14.91
N ALA A 246 27.15 6.88 -14.50
CA ALA A 246 26.54 8.19 -14.74
C ALA A 246 26.54 8.55 -16.21
N GLN A 247 27.45 8.09 -17.05
CA GLN A 247 27.36 8.30 -18.51
C GLN A 247 26.31 7.38 -19.14
N TYR A 248 26.23 6.10 -18.76
CA TYR A 248 25.15 5.20 -19.19
C TYR A 248 23.77 5.64 -18.66
N VAL A 249 23.71 6.12 -17.41
CA VAL A 249 22.53 6.70 -16.77
C VAL A 249 22.28 8.11 -17.28
N GLU A 250 23.26 8.86 -17.77
CA GLU A 250 23.05 10.13 -18.45
C GLU A 250 22.57 9.89 -19.88
N ASP A 251 23.00 8.87 -20.60
CA ASP A 251 22.39 8.51 -21.89
C ASP A 251 21.04 7.81 -21.70
N ARG A 252 20.80 7.24 -20.51
CA ARG A 252 19.50 6.78 -20.01
C ARG A 252 18.84 7.79 -19.02
N ALA A 253 19.19 9.09 -19.10
CA ALA A 253 18.52 10.21 -18.38
C ALA A 253 18.63 11.63 -19.03
N ARG A 254 19.77 12.14 -19.54
CA ARG A 254 19.85 13.30 -20.49
C ARG A 254 18.92 13.05 -21.70
N GLN A 255 18.91 11.80 -22.13
CA GLN A 255 17.79 11.04 -22.71
C GLN A 255 16.55 11.90 -23.06
N ALA A 256 16.20 12.05 -24.36
CA ALA A 256 15.25 13.05 -24.90
C ALA A 256 13.70 12.79 -24.88
N ASP A 257 13.07 11.87 -25.64
CA ASP A 257 11.60 11.83 -25.91
C ASP A 257 10.68 10.58 -25.51
N ALA A 258 11.13 9.52 -24.80
CA ALA A 258 10.29 8.59 -23.98
C ALA A 258 10.46 8.49 -22.40
N ILE A 259 11.66 8.67 -21.79
CA ILE A 259 12.02 8.72 -20.31
C ILE A 259 12.44 10.09 -19.59
N LEU A 260 13.15 11.13 -20.13
CA LEU A 260 13.36 12.49 -19.49
C LEU A 260 13.09 13.90 -20.20
N ARG A 261 12.54 14.11 -21.43
CA ARG A 261 11.82 15.38 -21.87
C ARG A 261 10.29 15.30 -22.11
N ALA A 262 9.77 14.71 -23.20
CA ALA A 262 8.47 14.99 -23.85
C ALA A 262 7.18 15.05 -22.99
N HIS A 263 7.01 14.23 -21.94
CA HIS A 263 5.92 14.41 -20.96
C HIS A 263 5.96 15.82 -20.29
N VAL A 264 7.08 16.55 -20.37
CA VAL A 264 7.28 17.95 -19.98
C VAL A 264 6.47 18.86 -20.88
N GLU A 265 6.29 18.55 -22.16
CA GLU A 265 5.46 19.33 -23.08
C GLU A 265 3.97 19.03 -22.88
N TRP A 266 3.60 17.79 -22.53
CA TRP A 266 2.24 17.46 -22.07
C TRP A 266 1.89 18.24 -20.79
N LYS A 267 2.72 18.11 -19.75
CA LYS A 267 2.48 18.76 -18.45
C LYS A 267 2.83 20.26 -18.46
N LEU A 268 3.62 20.77 -19.42
CA LEU A 268 3.74 22.21 -19.74
C LEU A 268 2.51 22.73 -20.50
N GLY A 269 1.85 21.90 -21.32
CA GLY A 269 0.51 22.19 -21.81
C GLY A 269 -0.43 22.43 -20.63
N ILE A 270 -0.37 21.57 -19.60
CA ILE A 270 -1.07 21.82 -18.33
C ILE A 270 -0.47 23.06 -17.60
N ALA A 271 0.83 23.37 -17.70
CA ALA A 271 1.47 24.59 -17.16
C ALA A 271 1.14 25.90 -17.91
N VAL A 272 0.41 25.84 -19.02
CA VAL A 272 -0.16 26.98 -19.75
C VAL A 272 -1.67 27.06 -19.52
N ASP A 273 -2.36 25.92 -19.54
CA ASP A 273 -3.78 25.75 -19.18
C ASP A 273 -4.05 26.32 -17.78
N LYS A 274 -3.22 25.88 -16.84
CA LYS A 274 -2.85 26.71 -15.71
C LYS A 274 -1.38 27.10 -15.91
N LEU A 275 -1.13 28.19 -16.65
CA LEU A 275 -0.09 29.22 -16.42
C LEU A 275 -0.49 30.09 -15.23
N GLN A 276 -1.80 30.18 -15.06
CA GLN A 276 -2.52 29.95 -13.81
C GLN A 276 -1.92 28.79 -12.87
N GLY A 277 -0.70 28.18 -13.10
CA GLY A 277 -0.04 26.96 -12.48
C GLY A 277 1.27 26.35 -13.17
N ARG A 278 1.61 25.02 -13.07
CA ARG A 278 2.79 24.22 -13.65
C ARG A 278 2.43 22.73 -14.11
N PRO A 279 3.25 21.63 -14.46
CA PRO A 279 4.70 21.16 -14.32
C PRO A 279 5.47 20.32 -15.51
N GLU A 280 5.98 19.03 -15.42
CA GLU A 280 7.21 18.36 -16.13
C GLU A 280 7.23 16.86 -16.78
N GLY A 281 8.33 16.26 -17.44
CA GLY A 281 8.41 14.85 -18.11
C GLY A 281 9.66 14.09 -18.85
N ALA A 282 9.59 13.37 -20.07
CA ALA A 282 10.34 12.08 -20.56
C ALA A 282 10.94 11.75 -22.10
N GLY A 283 12.06 11.15 -22.83
CA GLY A 283 13.49 10.41 -23.01
C GLY A 283 14.05 9.17 -24.05
N PRO A 284 15.18 9.09 -24.95
CA PRO A 284 16.04 7.83 -25.42
C PRO A 284 17.70 7.78 -25.57
N PRO A 285 18.50 6.65 -25.94
CA PRO A 285 19.97 6.22 -25.58
C PRO A 285 21.28 5.96 -26.58
N ILE A 286 22.19 4.87 -26.51
CA ILE A 286 23.77 4.76 -26.57
C ILE A 286 24.71 3.82 -27.59
N ALA A 287 26.06 3.46 -27.35
CA ALA A 287 27.23 3.02 -28.30
C ALA A 287 28.46 1.98 -27.88
N PRO A 288 29.56 1.61 -28.69
CA PRO A 288 30.50 0.38 -28.59
C PRO A 288 32.06 0.46 -28.19
N LEU A 289 33.01 -0.44 -28.65
CA LEU A 289 34.01 -1.16 -27.75
C LEU A 289 35.58 -1.34 -28.00
N ASP A 290 36.23 -1.18 -29.16
CA ASP A 290 37.57 -1.81 -29.49
C ASP A 290 38.90 -1.25 -28.88
N LEU A 291 38.88 -0.51 -27.76
CA LEU A 291 39.99 0.37 -27.33
C LEU A 291 40.64 0.07 -25.95
N VAL A 292 40.84 -1.19 -25.54
CA VAL A 292 41.30 -1.53 -24.16
C VAL A 292 42.55 -2.44 -24.09
N ALA A 293 43.70 -1.87 -23.68
CA ALA A 293 45.01 -2.54 -23.76
C ALA A 293 45.83 -2.65 -22.44
N GLU A 294 45.38 -2.17 -21.27
CA GLU A 294 46.16 -2.24 -20.02
C GLU A 294 45.79 -3.43 -19.13
N TRP A 295 46.59 -4.51 -19.15
CA TRP A 295 46.36 -5.71 -18.32
C TRP A 295 47.37 -5.92 -17.17
N GLU A 296 48.62 -5.43 -17.27
CA GLU A 296 49.67 -5.68 -16.25
C GLU A 296 49.47 -4.95 -14.91
N LYS A 297 48.68 -3.87 -14.85
CA LYS A 297 48.58 -3.01 -13.65
C LYS A 297 47.73 -3.59 -12.50
N ALA A 298 47.30 -4.85 -12.57
CA ALA A 298 46.46 -5.50 -11.57
C ALA A 298 47.15 -5.82 -10.21
N GLY A 299 48.42 -5.46 -10.03
CA GLY A 299 49.26 -5.91 -8.90
C GLY A 299 49.15 -5.17 -7.54
N LYS A 300 48.23 -4.21 -7.35
CA LYS A 300 48.05 -3.52 -6.05
C LYS A 300 46.60 -3.12 -5.74
N ARG A 301 45.84 -3.99 -5.07
CA ARG A 301 44.69 -3.63 -4.20
C ARG A 301 44.22 -4.79 -3.32
#